data_AF-A0A9D9Z446-F1
#
_entry.id   AF-A0A9D9Z446-F1
#
_cell.length_a   1.000
_cell.length_b   1.000
_cell.length_c   1.000
_cell.angle_alpha   90.00
_cell.angle_beta   90.00
_cell.angle_gamma   90.00
#
_symmetry.space_group_name_H-M   'P 1'
#
loop_
_entity.id
_entity.type
_entity.pdbx_description
1 polymer ?
#
loop_
_entity_poly.entity_id
_entity_poly.type
_entity_poly.pdbx_seq_one_letter_code
_entity_poly.pdbx_strand_id
1 'polypeptide(L)' 'YYPVNNDRNNKLYTAYKRLAEQQENLIFGGRLGHYRYYDMHQVIGAALQCVRSEVE' A
#
# COMPACT_ATOMS: atom_id res chain seq x y z
N TYR A 1 0.00 7.72 -11.77
CA TYR A 1 0.90 8.65 -11.05
C TYR A 1 2.06 7.86 -10.44
N TYR A 2 3.32 8.21 -10.74
CA TYR A 2 4.51 7.49 -10.22
C TYR A 2 4.92 8.06 -8.85
N PRO A 3 5.14 7.22 -7.82
CA PRO A 3 5.64 7.71 -6.54
C PRO A 3 7.03 8.31 -6.73
N VAL A 4 7.26 9.47 -6.11
CA VAL A 4 8.55 10.16 -6.17
C VAL A 4 9.21 9.96 -4.82
N ASN A 5 10.15 9.03 -4.77
CA ASN A 5 10.85 8.65 -3.56
C ASN A 5 11.86 9.73 -3.17
N ASN A 6 11.45 10.64 -2.30
CA ASN A 6 12.30 11.66 -1.68
C ASN A 6 11.94 11.80 -0.20
N ASP A 7 12.79 12.45 0.58
CA ASP A 7 12.62 12.54 2.04
C ASP A 7 11.29 13.15 2.46
N ARG A 8 10.83 14.20 1.76
CA ARG A 8 9.54 14.85 2.06
C ARG A 8 8.38 13.89 1.86
N ASN A 9 8.32 13.24 0.70
CA ASN A 9 7.24 12.34 0.34
C ASN A 9 7.26 11.07 1.19
N ASN A 10 8.44 10.53 1.49
CA ASN A 10 8.59 9.37 2.35
C ASN A 10 8.14 9.65 3.79
N LYS A 11 8.47 10.84 4.33
CA LYS A 11 7.95 11.29 5.64
C LYS A 11 6.42 11.41 5.63
N LEU A 12 5.85 12.01 4.59
CA LEU A 12 4.41 12.14 4.45
C LEU A 12 3.71 10.79 4.34
N TYR A 13 4.23 9.89 3.50
CA TYR A 13 3.73 8.53 3.38
C TYR A 13 3.79 7.78 4.71
N THR A 14 4.90 7.91 5.46
CA THR A 14 5.04 7.29 6.79
C THR A 14 3.97 7.78 7.76
N ALA A 15 3.65 9.07 7.75
CA ALA A 15 2.58 9.62 8.58
C ALA A 15 1.21 9.04 8.21
N TYR A 16 0.87 8.97 6.92
CA TYR A 16 -0.37 8.33 6.46
C TYR A 16 -0.42 6.84 6.74
N LYS A 17 0.71 6.14 6.62
CA LYS A 17 0.82 4.71 6.93
C LYS A 17 0.45 4.42 8.39
N ARG A 18 0.92 5.25 9.32
CA ARG A 18 0.54 5.16 10.75
C ARG A 18 -0.95 5.36 10.98
N LEU A 19 -1.58 6.29 10.26
CA LEU A 19 -3.03 6.51 10.34
C LEU A 19 -3.82 5.35 9.73
N ALA A 20 -3.32 4.77 8.64
CA ALA A 20 -3.90 3.61 7.99
C ALA A 20 -3.85 2.37 8.90
N GLU A 21 -2.74 2.17 9.63
CA GLU A 21 -2.58 1.07 10.59
C GLU A 21 -3.56 1.15 11.78
N GLN A 22 -4.19 2.31 12.02
CA GLN A 22 -5.22 2.49 13.05
C GLN A 22 -6.64 2.13 12.56
N GLN A 23 -6.83 1.82 11.28
CA GLN A 23 -8.15 1.50 10.72
C GLN A 23 -8.38 -0.02 10.74
N GLU A 24 -9.27 -0.49 11.63
CA GLU A 24 -9.44 -1.93 11.89
C GLU A 24 -10.13 -2.69 10.74
N ASN A 25 -10.98 -2.03 9.97
CA ASN A 25 -11.80 -2.67 8.91
C ASN A 25 -11.47 -2.14 7.51
N LEU A 26 -10.23 -1.67 7.31
CA LEU A 26 -9.82 -1.06 6.05
C LEU A 26 -8.42 -1.52 5.64
N ILE A 27 -8.35 -2.15 4.48
CA ILE A 27 -7.09 -2.59 3.89
C ILE A 27 -6.69 -1.62 2.77
N PHE A 28 -5.55 -0.97 2.92
CA PHE A 28 -4.97 -0.14 1.87
C PHE A 28 -4.10 -1.01 0.97
N GLY A 29 -4.34 -0.95 -0.35
CA GLY A 29 -3.67 -1.83 -1.31
C GLY A 29 -3.27 -1.15 -2.61
N GLY A 30 -2.53 -1.90 -3.42
CA GLY A 30 -2.12 -1.50 -4.76
C GLY A 30 -1.10 -0.35 -4.81
N ARG A 31 -0.87 0.15 -6.02
CA ARG A 31 0.17 1.15 -6.32
C ARG A 31 0.00 2.46 -5.52
N LEU A 32 -1.23 2.97 -5.47
CA LEU A 32 -1.54 4.24 -4.82
C LEU A 32 -1.71 4.07 -3.31
N GLY A 33 -2.40 3.03 -2.84
CA GLY A 33 -2.59 2.77 -1.41
C GLY A 33 -1.29 2.44 -0.69
N HIS A 34 -0.34 1.76 -1.35
CA HIS A 34 0.97 1.48 -0.78
C HIS A 34 2.04 2.53 -1.09
N TYR A 35 1.74 3.55 -1.90
CA TYR A 35 2.75 4.51 -2.40
C TYR A 35 4.00 3.81 -2.97
N ARG A 36 3.79 2.77 -3.79
CA ARG A 36 4.87 1.95 -4.36
C ARG A 36 4.78 1.93 -5.87
N TYR A 37 5.93 1.78 -6.52
CA TYR A 37 5.96 1.46 -7.94
C TYR A 37 5.61 -0.02 -8.09
N TYR A 38 4.47 -0.31 -8.71
CA TYR A 38 4.09 -1.66 -9.08
C TYR A 38 3.82 -1.76 -10.58
N ASP A 39 4.35 -2.82 -11.17
CA ASP A 39 3.89 -3.37 -12.45
C ASP A 39 2.62 -4.20 -12.26
N MET A 40 1.93 -4.51 -13.35
CA MET A 40 0.63 -5.21 -13.33
C MET A 40 0.69 -6.55 -12.58
N HIS A 41 1.71 -7.37 -12.85
CA HIS A 41 1.85 -8.67 -12.20
C HIS A 41 2.10 -8.56 -10.68
N GLN A 42 2.83 -7.52 -10.25
CA GLN A 42 3.13 -7.28 -8.83
C GLN A 42 1.87 -6.88 -8.06
N VAL A 43 1.05 -5.99 -8.63
CA VAL A 43 -0.20 -5.58 -7.97
C VAL A 43 -1.23 -6.72 -7.94
N ILE A 44 -1.29 -7.55 -8.99
CA ILE A 44 -2.14 -8.75 -9.00
C ILE A 44 -1.70 -9.74 -7.92
N GLY A 45 -0.39 -10.04 -7.85
CA GLY A 45 0.15 -10.94 -6.83
C GLY A 45 -0.09 -10.44 -5.41
N ALA A 46 0.12 -9.14 -5.16
CA ALA A 46 -0.16 -8.53 -3.86
C ALA A 46 -1.64 -8.62 -3.47
N ALA A 47 -2.56 -8.42 -4.43
CA ALA A 47 -4.00 -8.53 -4.17
C ALA A 47 -4.39 -9.97 -3.83
N LEU A 48 -3.90 -10.97 -4.57
CA LEU A 48 -4.17 -12.39 -4.30
C LEU A 48 -3.63 -12.81 -2.94
N GLN A 49 -2.42 -12.37 -2.58
CA GLN A 49 -1.83 -12.66 -1.27
C GLN A 49 -2.62 -12.00 -0.14
N CYS A 50 -3.10 -10.78 -0.34
CA CYS A 50 -3.95 -10.08 0.63
C CYS A 50 -5.27 -10.83 0.86
N VAL A 51 -5.96 -11.24 -0.21
CA VAL A 51 -7.21 -12.02 -0.05
C VAL A 51 -6.94 -13.33 0.70
N ARG A 52 -5.83 -14.00 0.38
CA ARG A 52 -5.44 -15.23 1.05
C ARG A 52 -5.24 -15.04 2.56
N SER A 53 -4.58 -13.97 2.99
CA SER A 53 -4.32 -13.71 4.43
C SER A 53 -5.55 -13.35 5.24
N GLU A 54 -6.64 -12.89 4.60
CA GLU A 54 -7.89 -12.56 5.29
C GLU A 54 -8.89 -13.73 5.36
N VAL A 55 -8.68 -14.76 4.54
CA VAL A 55 -9.61 -15.90 4.39
C VAL A 55 -9.06 -17.19 4.99
N GLU A 56 -7.73 -17.34 5.09
CA GLU A 56 -7.05 -18.44 5.81
C GLU A 56 -6.87 -18.11 7.30
#